data_AF-A0A9W6S8U5-F1
#
_entry.id   AF-A0A9W6S8U5-F1
#
_cell.length_a   1.000
_cell.length_b   1.000
_cell.length_c   1.000
_cell.angle_alpha   90.00
_cell.angle_beta   90.00
_cell.angle_gamma   90.00
#
_symmetry.space_group_name_H-M   'P 1'
#
loop_
_entity.id
_entity.type
_entity.pdbx_description
1 polymer ?
#
loop_
_entity_poly.entity_id
_entity_poly.type
_entity_poly.pdbx_seq_one_letter_code
_entity_poly.pdbx_strand_id
1 'polypeptide(L)'
;MLWLMSRRDHLEPKVQRLLDELCIELGFCLAPSENRRLRESPPGDVDSFTDAVFEAEGMGDEGDTGLRRQVRQVVDRHMSRW
;
A
#
# COMPACT_ATOMS: atom_id res chain seq x y z
N MET A 1 20.41 -7.87 -13.42
CA MET A 1 19.38 -8.49 -12.56
C MET A 1 19.60 -8.23 -11.06
N LEU A 2 20.84 -8.26 -10.55
CA LEU A 2 21.17 -7.98 -9.13
C LEU A 2 20.76 -6.59 -8.60
N TRP A 3 20.65 -5.57 -9.46
CA TRP A 3 20.30 -4.19 -9.06
C TRP A 3 18.79 -3.97 -8.77
N LEU A 4 17.90 -4.78 -9.36
CA LEU A 4 16.45 -4.70 -9.11
C LEU A 4 16.05 -5.39 -7.80
N MET A 5 16.88 -6.33 -7.32
CA MET A 5 16.64 -7.05 -6.06
C MET A 5 17.05 -6.20 -4.85
N SER A 6 18.21 -5.53 -4.92
CA SER A 6 18.69 -4.68 -3.83
C SER A 6 17.78 -3.48 -3.51
N ARG A 7 17.02 -2.96 -4.49
CA ARG A 7 15.99 -1.93 -4.23
C ARG A 7 14.73 -2.50 -3.58
N ARG A 8 14.36 -3.74 -3.89
CA ARG A 8 13.18 -4.42 -3.33
C ARG A 8 13.35 -4.70 -1.83
N ASP A 9 14.55 -5.13 -1.42
CA ASP A 9 14.84 -5.44 -0.01
C ASP A 9 14.70 -4.21 0.92
N HIS A 10 14.98 -3.00 0.41
CA HIS A 10 14.82 -1.75 1.19
C HIS A 10 13.38 -1.22 1.20
N LEU A 11 12.56 -1.61 0.21
CA LEU A 11 11.17 -1.15 0.08
C LEU A 11 10.24 -1.97 0.97
N GLU A 12 10.48 -3.27 1.13
CA GLU A 12 9.64 -4.16 1.94
C GLU A 12 9.35 -3.62 3.36
N PRO A 13 10.33 -3.16 4.17
CA PRO A 13 10.04 -2.59 5.49
C PRO A 13 9.32 -1.22 5.43
N LYS A 14 9.51 -0.45 4.34
CA LYS A 14 8.77 0.81 4.14
C LYS A 14 7.29 0.53 3.80
N VAL A 15 7.06 -0.46 2.94
CA VAL A 15 5.72 -0.92 2.55
C VAL A 15 5.00 -1.54 3.76
N GLN A 16 5.69 -2.36 4.57
CA GLN A 16 5.10 -2.91 5.79
C GLN A 16 4.58 -1.80 6.72
N ARG A 17 5.38 -0.76 6.98
CA ARG A 17 4.96 0.37 7.84
C ARG A 17 3.77 1.13 7.28
N LEU A 18 3.70 1.29 5.95
CA LEU A 18 2.57 1.90 5.28
C LEU A 18 1.30 1.06 5.52
N LEU A 19 1.37 -0.25 5.27
CA LEU A 19 0.23 -1.16 5.45
C LEU A 19 -0.20 -1.27 6.93
N ASP A 20 0.75 -1.26 7.87
CA ASP A 20 0.45 -1.27 9.31
C ASP A 20 -0.32 -0.01 9.71
N GLU A 21 0.09 1.16 9.23
CA GLU A 21 -0.62 2.41 9.53
C GLU A 21 -2.03 2.41 8.93
N LEU A 22 -2.20 1.92 7.69
CA LEU A 22 -3.52 1.77 7.08
C LEU A 22 -4.43 0.83 7.88
N CYS A 23 -3.91 -0.28 8.40
CA CYS A 23 -4.66 -1.21 9.24
C CYS A 23 -5.04 -0.58 10.59
N ILE A 24 -4.11 0.09 11.27
CA ILE A 24 -4.34 0.65 12.60
C ILE A 24 -5.23 1.89 12.57
N GLU A 25 -4.98 2.82 11.65
CA GLU A 25 -5.64 4.12 11.63
C GLU A 25 -6.95 4.11 10.82
N LEU A 26 -7.01 3.32 9.75
CA LEU A 26 -8.13 3.34 8.79
C LEU A 26 -8.88 1.99 8.69
N GLY A 27 -8.39 0.94 9.36
CA GLY A 27 -9.03 -0.38 9.38
C GLY A 27 -8.75 -1.27 8.16
N PHE A 28 -7.83 -0.89 7.27
CA PHE A 28 -7.44 -1.68 6.08
C PHE A 28 -6.47 -2.81 6.44
N CYS A 29 -6.96 -3.76 7.24
CA CYS A 29 -6.19 -4.91 7.68
C CYS A 29 -6.26 -6.04 6.64
N LEU A 30 -5.49 -5.85 5.57
CA LEU A 30 -5.48 -6.75 4.41
C LEU A 30 -5.27 -8.21 4.78
N ALA A 31 -5.90 -9.10 4.02
CA ALA A 31 -5.67 -10.54 4.13
C ALA A 31 -4.17 -10.87 4.02
N PRO A 32 -3.64 -11.88 4.75
CA PRO A 32 -2.20 -12.16 4.77
C PRO A 32 -1.56 -12.39 3.39
N SER A 33 -2.30 -12.96 2.44
CA SER A 33 -1.85 -13.15 1.05
C SER A 33 -1.71 -11.83 0.30
N GLU A 34 -2.66 -10.91 0.48
CA GLU A 34 -2.65 -9.60 -0.17
C GLU A 34 -1.61 -8.67 0.44
N ASN A 35 -1.46 -8.70 1.77
CA ASN A 35 -0.40 -7.98 2.47
C ASN A 35 0.98 -8.41 1.94
N ARG A 36 1.22 -9.73 1.81
CA ARG A 36 2.46 -10.27 1.23
C ARG A 36 2.65 -9.80 -0.22
N ARG A 37 1.61 -9.89 -1.05
CA ARG A 37 1.65 -9.46 -2.46
C ARG A 37 2.11 -8.01 -2.60
N LEU A 38 1.51 -7.09 -1.82
CA LEU A 38 1.87 -5.67 -1.88
C LEU A 38 3.27 -5.39 -1.35
N ARG A 39 3.77 -6.17 -0.38
CA ARG A 39 5.15 -6.06 0.10
C ARG A 39 6.18 -6.53 -0.92
N GLU A 40 5.89 -7.62 -1.63
CA GLU A 40 6.82 -8.21 -2.62
C GLU A 40 6.82 -7.44 -3.95
N SER A 41 5.67 -6.88 -4.32
CA SER A 41 5.49 -6.15 -5.58
C SER A 41 4.65 -4.88 -5.38
N PRO A 42 5.16 -3.89 -4.64
CA PRO A 42 4.42 -2.65 -4.40
C PRO A 42 4.21 -1.88 -5.71
N PRO A 43 3.01 -1.31 -5.93
CA PRO A 43 2.79 -0.35 -7.01
C PRO A 43 3.74 0.85 -6.90
N GLY A 44 4.10 1.43 -8.05
CA GLY A 44 5.15 2.46 -8.14
C GLY A 44 4.68 3.89 -7.90
N ASP A 45 3.37 4.12 -7.85
CA ASP A 45 2.77 5.43 -7.66
C ASP A 45 1.61 5.38 -6.65
N VAL A 46 1.27 6.55 -6.13
CA VAL A 46 0.29 6.72 -5.04
C VAL A 46 -1.10 6.22 -5.42
N ASP A 47 -1.52 6.41 -6.67
CA ASP A 47 -2.87 6.10 -7.10
C ASP A 47 -3.04 4.61 -7.33
N SER A 48 -2.10 4.01 -8.07
CA SER A 48 -2.05 2.56 -8.24
C SER A 48 -1.90 1.82 -6.91
N PHE A 49 -1.16 2.38 -5.94
CA PHE A 49 -1.05 1.78 -4.61
C PHE A 49 -2.35 1.91 -3.83
N THR A 50 -3.00 3.07 -3.87
CA THR A 50 -4.31 3.28 -3.26
C THR A 50 -5.31 2.27 -3.83
N ASP A 51 -5.41 2.14 -5.15
CA ASP A 51 -6.26 1.17 -5.81
C ASP A 51 -5.98 -0.25 -5.37
N ALA A 52 -4.70 -0.65 -5.33
CA ALA A 52 -4.32 -1.99 -4.94
C ALA A 52 -4.68 -2.32 -3.47
N VAL A 53 -4.71 -1.32 -2.57
CA VAL A 53 -5.19 -1.49 -1.19
C VAL A 53 -6.70 -1.71 -1.16
N PHE A 54 -7.48 -0.94 -1.91
CA PHE A 54 -8.93 -1.12 -2.00
C PHE A 54 -9.29 -2.49 -2.59
N GLU A 55 -8.64 -2.87 -3.69
CA GLU A 55 -8.79 -4.20 -4.30
C GLU A 55 -8.44 -5.33 -3.32
N ALA A 56 -7.33 -5.19 -2.58
CA ALA A 56 -6.88 -6.16 -1.59
C ALA A 56 -7.84 -6.31 -0.39
N GLU A 57 -8.53 -5.24 -0.01
CA GLU A 57 -9.56 -5.23 1.02
C GLU A 57 -10.90 -5.81 0.51
N GLY A 58 -11.02 -6.05 -0.80
CA GLY A 58 -12.27 -6.48 -1.43
C GLY A 58 -13.27 -5.35 -1.61
N MET A 59 -12.82 -4.10 -1.50
CA MET A 59 -13.62 -2.91 -1.81
C MET A 59 -13.35 -2.52 -3.27
N GLY A 60 -14.38 -2.60 -4.13
CA GLY A 60 -14.27 -2.18 -5.52
C GLY A 60 -14.13 -0.66 -5.68
N ASP A 61 -14.22 -0.18 -6.93
CA ASP A 61 -14.10 1.23 -7.35
C ASP A 61 -15.10 2.20 -6.67
N GLU A 62 -16.06 1.67 -5.91
CA GLU A 62 -17.13 2.37 -5.21
C GLU A 62 -16.77 2.73 -3.76
N GLY A 63 -15.48 2.84 -3.44
CA GLY A 63 -15.04 3.35 -2.14
C GLY A 63 -15.57 4.77 -1.89
N ASP A 64 -16.06 5.04 -0.67
CA ASP A 64 -16.43 6.39 -0.22
C ASP A 64 -15.31 7.38 -0.59
N THR A 65 -15.65 8.44 -1.34
CA THR A 65 -14.66 9.41 -1.85
C THR A 65 -13.84 10.08 -0.74
N GLY A 66 -14.38 10.18 0.48
CA GLY A 66 -13.67 10.63 1.67
C GLY A 66 -12.71 9.57 2.22
N LEU A 67 -13.10 8.30 2.26
CA LEU A 67 -12.23 7.19 2.67
C LEU A 67 -11.06 7.02 1.69
N ARG A 68 -11.34 7.04 0.39
CA ARG A 68 -10.32 6.98 -0.67
C ARG A 68 -9.30 8.11 -0.54
N ARG A 69 -9.76 9.32 -0.20
CA ARG A 69 -8.85 10.46 0.05
C ARG A 69 -7.95 10.23 1.27
N GLN A 70 -8.46 9.65 2.35
CA GLN A 70 -7.68 9.36 3.55
C GLN A 70 -6.61 8.30 3.28
N VAL A 71 -6.96 7.20 2.62
CA VAL A 71 -6.00 6.16 2.22
C VAL A 71 -4.91 6.77 1.33
N ARG A 72 -5.29 7.54 0.30
CA ARG A 72 -4.35 8.22 -0.60
C ARG A 72 -3.36 9.12 0.16
N GLN A 73 -3.83 9.88 1.16
CA GLN A 73 -2.96 10.75 1.97
C GLN A 73 -1.91 9.97 2.78
N VAL A 74 -2.28 8.83 3.35
CA VAL A 74 -1.32 7.96 4.06
C VAL A 74 -0.29 7.41 3.09
N VAL A 75 -0.74 6.90 1.93
CA VAL A 75 0.14 6.36 0.88
C VAL A 75 1.13 7.43 0.39
N ASP A 76 0.66 8.62 0.02
CA ASP A 76 1.47 9.74 -0.48
C ASP A 76 2.55 10.16 0.53
N ARG A 77 2.19 10.26 1.81
CA ARG A 77 3.12 10.62 2.88
C ARG A 77 4.25 9.60 3.05
N HIS A 78 3.98 8.31 2.90
CA HIS A 78 5.02 7.28 2.95
C HIS A 78 5.87 7.33 1.68
N MET A 79 5.25 7.35 0.50
CA MET A 79 5.94 7.31 -0.79
C MET A 79 6.81 8.54 -1.08
N SER A 80 6.43 9.72 -0.61
CA SER A 80 7.27 10.93 -0.72
C SER A 80 8.62 10.85 -0.01
N ARG A 81 8.81 9.84 0.85
CA ARG A 81 10.05 9.57 1.60
C ARG A 81 10.84 8.39 1.03
N TRP A 82 10.44 7.85 -0.13
CA TRP A 82 10.99 6.61 -0.67
C TRP A 82 12.26 6.81 -1.49
#